data_AF-A0A7K3YCB7-F1
#
_entry.id   AF-A0A7K3YCB7-F1
#
_cell.length_a   1.000
_cell.length_b   1.000
_cell.length_c   1.000
_cell.angle_alpha   90.00
_cell.angle_beta   90.00
_cell.angle_gamma   90.00
#
_symmetry.space_group_name_H-M   'P 1'
#
loop_
_entity.id
_entity.type
_entity.pdbx_description
1 polymer ?
#
loop_
_entity_poly.entity_id
_entity_poly.type
_entity_poly.pdbx_seq_one_letter_code
_entity_poly.pdbx_strand_id
1 'polypeptide(L)'
;LKDYESAERDLANYEKLSRQFDRLVVTLDVSGTDIGEFQKNNRQNQEALKTLLNDSRRFDDLKRIEIQVRDDEEQHMTIVYEGEALRQKMREGFSTYAKREAATIQIAEHYEIDATAYQESIGHISEIAGASDEWQEKINGGPIRSPLVIAVTPGEGRYGDTLQITGTHAGGKPGAPVDIYVDSRLEATVTLGDDHTCSHPYRVGRVLAGPHLAYAVAGSTYSEVATFEILTTDTAITLALAEVNGTAVACTGNLTTGNRSVALAPILIRVSDGTIATAETDRNGTYKKEITLPAGEHTLRAEFHAAGYPLNASESAEETIHLRGEGLSPLPFVAALAALIGSGWYLRRRASRQEEYTDPSHEPGIEPEEEAREEAVSIEGLPPREAATALFHALRARLDIAETKTPRDCAKIAPAYSRFFERYEMIRYAGETPTDEELRWMEKVARGEDEHEA
;
A
#
# COMPACT_ATOMS: atom_id res chain seq x y z
N LEU A 1 -23.08 -12.23 14.37
CA LEU A 1 -22.26 -12.25 13.15
C LEU A 1 -20.84 -11.85 13.54
N LYS A 2 -19.82 -12.43 12.91
CA LYS A 2 -18.44 -11.92 13.02
C LYS A 2 -18.31 -10.67 12.15
N ASP A 3 -17.67 -9.63 12.67
CA ASP A 3 -17.40 -8.40 11.92
C ASP A 3 -16.03 -8.48 11.23
N TYR A 4 -16.04 -9.08 10.04
CA TYR A 4 -14.84 -9.16 9.19
C TYR A 4 -14.39 -7.79 8.67
N GLU A 5 -15.27 -6.79 8.61
CA GLU A 5 -14.94 -5.46 8.11
C GLU A 5 -14.16 -4.66 9.17
N SER A 6 -14.52 -4.80 10.45
CA SER A 6 -13.67 -4.31 11.56
C SER A 6 -12.32 -5.03 11.56
N ALA A 7 -12.29 -6.36 11.49
CA ALA A 7 -11.03 -7.11 11.51
C ALA A 7 -10.08 -6.74 10.35
N GLU A 8 -10.60 -6.48 9.13
CA GLU A 8 -9.79 -5.94 8.02
C GLU A 8 -9.29 -4.51 8.29
N ARG A 9 -10.13 -3.64 8.86
CA ARG A 9 -9.76 -2.26 9.22
C ARG A 9 -8.68 -2.22 10.29
N ASP A 10 -8.78 -3.09 11.30
CA ASP A 10 -7.84 -3.20 12.41
C ASP A 10 -6.51 -3.78 11.93
N LEU A 11 -6.52 -4.83 11.09
CA LEU A 11 -5.32 -5.37 10.45
C LEU A 11 -4.65 -4.32 9.53
N ALA A 12 -5.41 -3.56 8.74
CA ALA A 12 -4.86 -2.50 7.90
C ALA A 12 -4.24 -1.35 8.71
N ASN A 13 -4.80 -1.03 9.88
CA ASN A 13 -4.23 -0.05 10.80
C ASN A 13 -2.92 -0.56 11.42
N TYR A 14 -2.88 -1.84 11.83
CA TYR A 14 -1.66 -2.50 12.32
C TYR A 14 -0.56 -2.57 11.25
N GLU A 15 -0.90 -2.96 10.01
CA GLU A 15 0.03 -2.91 8.86
C GLU A 15 0.60 -1.49 8.67
N LYS A 16 -0.23 -0.44 8.78
CA LYS A 16 0.20 0.95 8.63
C LYS A 16 1.19 1.37 9.73
N LEU A 17 0.89 1.08 11.00
CA LEU A 17 1.74 1.41 12.14
C LEU A 17 3.09 0.70 12.05
N SER A 18 3.11 -0.57 11.67
CA SER A 18 4.36 -1.31 11.50
C SER A 18 5.21 -0.82 10.33
N ARG A 19 4.61 -0.38 9.22
CA ARG A 19 5.38 0.28 8.14
C ARG A 19 6.05 1.58 8.58
N GLN A 20 5.50 2.28 9.58
CA GLN A 20 6.14 3.46 10.18
C GLN A 20 7.30 3.05 11.09
N PHE A 21 7.11 2.01 11.91
CA PHE A 21 8.15 1.42 12.75
C PHE A 21 9.32 0.86 11.92
N ASP A 22 9.05 0.07 10.87
CA ASP A 22 10.05 -0.52 9.97
C ASP A 22 11.00 0.54 9.39
N ARG A 23 10.48 1.71 9.01
CA ARG A 23 11.28 2.84 8.52
C ARG A 23 12.18 3.44 9.59
N LEU A 24 11.70 3.54 10.83
CA LEU A 24 12.49 4.02 11.96
C LEU A 24 13.64 3.05 12.30
N VAL A 25 13.39 1.73 12.27
CA VAL A 25 14.42 0.71 12.50
C VAL A 25 15.56 0.80 11.49
N VAL A 26 15.22 1.01 10.21
CA VAL A 26 16.22 1.19 9.13
C VAL A 26 16.93 2.54 9.24
N THR A 27 16.21 3.63 9.51
CA THR A 27 16.77 4.99 9.59
C THR A 27 17.70 5.19 10.78
N LEU A 28 17.48 4.44 11.87
CA LEU A 28 18.30 4.49 13.09
C LEU A 28 19.41 3.42 13.11
N ASP A 29 19.53 2.59 12.07
CA ASP A 29 20.47 1.45 11.97
C ASP A 29 20.45 0.49 13.19
N VAL A 30 19.26 0.25 13.75
CA VAL A 30 19.07 -0.66 14.90
C VAL A 30 18.68 -2.09 14.47
N SER A 31 18.86 -2.41 13.20
CA SER A 31 18.49 -3.71 12.57
C SER A 31 19.20 -4.92 13.17
N GLY A 32 20.42 -4.73 13.70
CA GLY A 32 21.21 -5.77 14.38
C GLY A 32 20.93 -5.93 15.88
N THR A 33 19.82 -5.37 16.39
CA THR A 33 19.43 -5.43 17.82
C THR A 33 18.10 -6.14 18.01
N ASP A 34 17.69 -6.34 19.25
CA ASP A 34 16.38 -6.86 19.67
C ASP A 34 15.21 -6.08 19.02
N ILE A 35 15.41 -4.80 18.65
CA ILE A 35 14.44 -4.00 17.88
C ILE A 35 14.28 -4.54 16.45
N GLY A 36 15.36 -4.97 15.80
CA GLY A 36 15.35 -5.64 14.50
C GLY A 36 14.78 -7.06 14.56
N GLU A 37 15.00 -7.78 15.66
CA GLU A 37 14.32 -9.06 15.91
C GLU A 37 12.80 -8.86 16.08
N PHE A 38 12.38 -7.85 16.85
CA PHE A 38 10.97 -7.46 16.95
C PHE A 38 10.41 -7.07 15.58
N GLN A 39 11.13 -6.29 14.77
CA GLN A 39 10.71 -5.93 13.40
C GLN A 39 10.40 -7.18 12.56
N LYS A 40 11.29 -8.17 12.60
CA LYS A 40 11.14 -9.44 11.88
C LYS A 40 9.96 -10.26 12.41
N ASN A 41 9.83 -10.40 13.73
CA ASN A 41 8.73 -11.14 14.36
C ASN A 41 7.37 -10.48 14.10
N ASN A 42 7.33 -9.14 14.16
CA ASN A 42 6.14 -8.33 13.88
C ASN A 42 5.67 -8.47 12.42
N ARG A 43 6.59 -8.49 11.44
CA ARG A 43 6.26 -8.77 10.03
C ARG A 43 5.64 -10.16 9.85
N GLN A 44 6.22 -11.18 10.47
CA GLN A 44 5.68 -12.54 10.42
C GLN A 44 4.34 -12.69 11.17
N ASN A 45 4.11 -11.90 12.23
CA ASN A 45 2.81 -11.83 12.90
C ASN A 45 1.74 -11.25 11.98
N GLN A 46 2.06 -10.25 11.16
CA GLN A 46 1.13 -9.70 10.17
C GLN A 46 0.75 -10.70 9.09
N GLU A 47 1.72 -11.44 8.55
CA GLU A 47 1.49 -12.51 7.58
C GLU A 47 0.58 -13.61 8.16
N ALA A 48 0.83 -14.02 9.41
CA ALA A 48 0.00 -15.00 10.11
C ALA A 48 -1.43 -14.51 10.37
N LEU A 49 -1.61 -13.28 10.87
CA LEU A 49 -2.94 -12.70 11.12
C LEU A 49 -3.73 -12.51 9.82
N LYS A 50 -3.07 -12.10 8.73
CA LYS A 50 -3.68 -11.96 7.40
C LYS A 50 -4.14 -13.30 6.84
N THR A 51 -3.36 -14.35 7.04
CA THR A 51 -3.72 -15.73 6.65
C THR A 51 -4.91 -16.21 7.47
N LEU A 52 -4.85 -16.08 8.80
CA LEU A 52 -5.94 -16.43 9.72
C LEU A 52 -7.25 -15.71 9.41
N LEU A 53 -7.22 -14.42 9.04
CA LEU A 53 -8.40 -13.64 8.67
C LEU A 53 -9.05 -14.15 7.37
N ASN A 54 -8.23 -14.46 6.35
CA ASN A 54 -8.70 -15.01 5.08
C ASN A 54 -9.28 -16.43 5.25
N ASP A 55 -8.57 -17.30 5.96
CA ASP A 55 -9.03 -18.66 6.24
C ASP A 55 -10.30 -18.63 7.11
N SER A 56 -10.39 -17.74 8.10
CA SER A 56 -11.60 -17.54 8.91
C SER A 56 -12.80 -17.09 8.08
N ARG A 57 -12.61 -16.29 7.03
CA ARG A 57 -13.69 -15.88 6.11
C ARG A 57 -14.13 -17.06 5.24
N ARG A 58 -13.17 -17.80 4.66
CA ARG A 58 -13.45 -19.00 3.86
C ARG A 58 -14.19 -20.07 4.69
N PHE A 59 -13.88 -20.21 5.98
CA PHE A 59 -14.54 -21.17 6.86
C PHE A 59 -16.01 -20.81 7.16
N ASP A 60 -16.34 -19.53 7.36
CA ASP A 60 -17.73 -19.09 7.49
C ASP A 60 -18.49 -19.18 6.15
N ASP A 61 -17.81 -18.97 5.02
CA ASP A 61 -18.38 -19.24 3.69
C ASP A 61 -18.70 -20.74 3.49
N LEU A 62 -17.81 -21.64 3.91
CA LEU A 62 -18.04 -23.09 3.84
C LEU A 62 -19.22 -23.54 4.70
N LYS A 63 -19.33 -23.06 5.94
CA LYS A 63 -20.51 -23.28 6.79
C LYS A 63 -21.82 -22.84 6.12
N ARG A 64 -21.80 -21.75 5.35
CA ARG A 64 -22.97 -21.28 4.59
C ARG A 64 -23.31 -22.22 3.42
N ILE A 65 -22.29 -22.74 2.72
CA ILE A 65 -22.48 -23.68 1.60
C ILE A 65 -22.96 -25.04 2.13
N GLU A 66 -22.41 -25.55 3.23
CA GLU A 66 -22.79 -26.80 3.91
C GLU A 66 -24.31 -26.89 4.13
N ILE A 67 -24.90 -25.81 4.65
CA ILE A 67 -26.34 -25.68 4.91
C ILE A 67 -27.17 -25.77 3.60
N GLN A 68 -26.61 -25.34 2.47
CA GLN A 68 -27.28 -25.33 1.16
C GLN A 68 -27.18 -26.67 0.43
N VAL A 69 -26.08 -27.42 0.62
CA VAL A 69 -25.85 -28.72 -0.04
C VAL A 69 -26.26 -29.93 0.80
N ARG A 70 -26.87 -29.71 1.98
CA ARG A 70 -27.17 -30.76 2.97
C ARG A 70 -28.04 -31.92 2.46
N ASP A 71 -28.86 -31.69 1.44
CA ASP A 71 -29.71 -32.72 0.82
C ASP A 71 -29.04 -33.44 -0.37
N ASP A 72 -27.82 -33.02 -0.76
CA ASP A 72 -26.94 -33.69 -1.73
C ASP A 72 -25.78 -34.34 -0.97
N GLU A 73 -25.84 -35.65 -0.78
CA GLU A 73 -24.89 -36.39 0.06
C GLU A 73 -23.44 -36.32 -0.45
N GLU A 74 -23.23 -36.21 -1.76
CA GLU A 74 -21.88 -36.08 -2.33
C GLU A 74 -21.33 -34.66 -2.09
N GLN A 75 -22.10 -33.61 -2.41
CA GLN A 75 -21.68 -32.22 -2.20
C GLN A 75 -21.57 -31.85 -0.72
N HIS A 76 -22.43 -32.40 0.14
CA HIS A 76 -22.33 -32.21 1.58
C HIS A 76 -21.01 -32.76 2.13
N MET A 77 -20.62 -33.97 1.73
CA MET A 77 -19.34 -34.55 2.14
C MET A 77 -18.13 -33.77 1.59
N THR A 78 -18.20 -33.17 0.40
CA THR A 78 -17.18 -32.23 -0.11
C THR A 78 -16.92 -31.10 0.87
N ILE A 79 -17.99 -30.41 1.28
CA ILE A 79 -17.90 -29.21 2.12
C ILE A 79 -17.50 -29.57 3.55
N VAL A 80 -17.93 -30.74 4.03
CA VAL A 80 -17.49 -31.31 5.31
C VAL A 80 -15.96 -31.45 5.34
N TYR A 81 -15.37 -32.14 4.35
CA TYR A 81 -13.93 -32.34 4.30
C TYR A 81 -13.14 -31.06 3.99
N GLU A 82 -13.65 -30.16 3.14
CA GLU A 82 -13.02 -28.85 2.93
C GLU A 82 -13.00 -28.01 4.23
N GLY A 83 -14.08 -28.11 5.02
CA GLY A 83 -14.18 -27.49 6.34
C GLY A 83 -13.17 -28.06 7.35
N GLU A 84 -12.92 -29.37 7.34
CA GLU A 84 -11.89 -30.01 8.17
C GLU A 84 -10.46 -29.61 7.75
N ALA A 85 -10.18 -29.62 6.44
CA ALA A 85 -8.90 -29.20 5.88
C ALA A 85 -8.53 -27.77 6.32
N LEU A 86 -9.51 -26.87 6.22
CA LEU A 86 -9.34 -25.47 6.58
C LEU A 86 -9.20 -25.25 8.09
N ARG A 87 -9.88 -26.04 8.94
CA ARG A 87 -9.66 -26.03 10.39
C ARG A 87 -8.23 -26.43 10.75
N GLN A 88 -7.70 -27.48 10.13
CA GLN A 88 -6.32 -27.90 10.38
C GLN A 88 -5.34 -26.79 9.99
N LYS A 89 -5.52 -26.17 8.81
CA LYS A 89 -4.73 -25.00 8.37
C LYS A 89 -4.82 -23.83 9.35
N MET A 90 -6.03 -23.47 9.81
CA MET A 90 -6.22 -22.41 10.82
C MET A 90 -5.52 -22.74 12.14
N ARG A 91 -5.55 -24.00 12.60
CA ARG A 91 -4.86 -24.46 13.81
C ARG A 91 -3.33 -24.40 13.67
N GLU A 92 -2.79 -24.80 12.53
CA GLU A 92 -1.35 -24.72 12.23
C GLU A 92 -0.89 -23.26 12.13
N GLY A 93 -1.67 -22.41 11.45
CA GLY A 93 -1.46 -20.96 11.36
C GLY A 93 -1.50 -20.29 12.74
N PHE A 94 -2.47 -20.62 13.59
CA PHE A 94 -2.51 -20.12 14.97
C PHE A 94 -1.31 -20.59 15.79
N SER A 95 -0.93 -21.87 15.69
CA SER A 95 0.27 -22.38 16.39
C SER A 95 1.55 -21.64 15.98
N THR A 96 1.60 -21.16 14.73
CA THR A 96 2.73 -20.40 14.18
C THR A 96 2.74 -18.96 14.68
N TYR A 97 1.57 -18.34 14.85
CA TYR A 97 1.42 -17.06 15.54
C TYR A 97 1.82 -17.16 17.03
N ALA A 98 1.24 -18.12 17.76
CA ALA A 98 1.48 -18.31 19.19
C ALA A 98 2.93 -18.68 19.53
N LYS A 99 3.66 -19.41 18.65
CA LYS A 99 5.10 -19.70 18.85
C LYS A 99 5.98 -18.45 18.98
N ARG A 100 5.53 -17.28 18.51
CA ARG A 100 6.27 -16.01 18.60
C ARG A 100 5.96 -15.22 19.89
N GLU A 101 5.07 -15.74 20.73
CA GLU A 101 4.63 -15.11 21.97
C GLU A 101 5.81 -14.76 22.89
N ALA A 102 6.59 -15.78 23.27
CA ALA A 102 7.67 -15.64 24.24
C ALA A 102 8.73 -14.60 23.81
N ALA A 103 9.14 -14.62 22.54
CA ALA A 103 10.10 -13.65 22.00
C ALA A 103 9.52 -12.22 21.97
N THR A 104 8.25 -12.07 21.62
CA THR A 104 7.60 -10.75 21.55
C THR A 104 7.39 -10.17 22.96
N ILE A 105 7.00 -10.99 23.94
CA ILE A 105 6.89 -10.58 25.35
C ILE A 105 8.27 -10.21 25.91
N GLN A 106 9.30 -11.04 25.70
CA GLN A 106 10.64 -10.78 26.23
C GLN A 106 11.22 -9.43 25.75
N ILE A 107 10.97 -9.06 24.49
CA ILE A 107 11.39 -7.75 23.95
C ILE A 107 10.53 -6.62 24.54
N ALA A 108 9.21 -6.82 24.67
CA ALA A 108 8.33 -5.83 25.30
C ALA A 108 8.72 -5.56 26.77
N GLU A 109 9.01 -6.61 27.55
CA GLU A 109 9.53 -6.50 28.93
C GLU A 109 10.86 -5.74 28.99
N HIS A 110 11.79 -5.99 28.04
CA HIS A 110 13.07 -5.28 27.98
C HIS A 110 12.93 -3.76 27.78
N TYR A 111 11.87 -3.32 27.08
CA TYR A 111 11.57 -1.91 26.83
C TYR A 111 10.45 -1.34 27.71
N GLU A 112 10.03 -2.05 28.76
CA GLU A 112 8.94 -1.66 29.67
C GLU A 112 7.59 -1.38 28.95
N ILE A 113 7.35 -2.06 27.83
CA ILE A 113 6.13 -1.93 27.02
C ILE A 113 5.06 -2.91 27.52
N ASP A 114 3.84 -2.42 27.71
CA ASP A 114 2.69 -3.25 28.06
C ASP A 114 2.30 -4.21 26.90
N ALA A 115 2.53 -5.50 27.11
CA ALA A 115 2.21 -6.57 26.18
C ALA A 115 0.82 -7.21 26.39
N THR A 116 0.02 -6.74 27.35
CA THR A 116 -1.26 -7.37 27.75
C THR A 116 -2.20 -7.58 26.57
N ALA A 117 -2.39 -6.58 25.71
CA ALA A 117 -3.26 -6.67 24.54
C ALA A 117 -2.80 -7.72 23.51
N TYR A 118 -1.49 -7.99 23.43
CA TYR A 118 -0.93 -9.04 22.57
C TYR A 118 -1.15 -10.44 23.17
N GLN A 119 -0.97 -10.60 24.49
CA GLN A 119 -1.30 -11.84 25.21
C GLN A 119 -2.80 -12.17 25.11
N GLU A 120 -3.68 -11.19 25.32
CA GLU A 120 -5.14 -11.33 25.14
C GLU A 120 -5.50 -11.77 23.71
N SER A 121 -4.81 -11.25 22.69
CA SER A 121 -5.06 -11.65 21.30
C SER A 121 -4.80 -13.14 21.04
N ILE A 122 -3.78 -13.71 21.70
CA ILE A 122 -3.47 -15.15 21.60
C ILE A 122 -4.57 -15.97 22.27
N GLY A 123 -5.07 -15.52 23.42
CA GLY A 123 -6.23 -16.10 24.09
C GLY A 123 -7.46 -16.14 23.19
N HIS A 124 -7.88 -14.99 22.65
CA HIS A 124 -9.06 -14.88 21.78
C HIS A 124 -8.94 -15.70 20.49
N ILE A 125 -7.77 -15.75 19.84
CA ILE A 125 -7.59 -16.56 18.62
C ILE A 125 -7.56 -18.07 18.97
N SER A 126 -7.04 -18.45 20.14
CA SER A 126 -7.12 -19.84 20.62
C SER A 126 -8.56 -20.30 20.84
N GLU A 127 -9.44 -19.42 21.34
CA GLU A 127 -10.86 -19.69 21.52
C GLU A 127 -11.58 -19.85 20.16
N ILE A 128 -11.24 -19.04 19.16
CA ILE A 128 -11.77 -19.17 17.79
C ILE A 128 -11.31 -20.49 17.14
N ALA A 129 -10.07 -20.92 17.38
CA ALA A 129 -9.56 -22.20 16.91
C ALA A 129 -10.27 -23.38 17.61
N GLY A 130 -10.41 -23.34 18.95
CA GLY A 130 -11.04 -24.39 19.75
C GLY A 130 -12.56 -24.48 19.59
N ALA A 131 -13.26 -23.37 19.35
CA ALA A 131 -14.69 -23.36 19.02
C ALA A 131 -15.04 -24.03 17.67
N SER A 132 -14.03 -24.56 16.96
CA SER A 132 -14.21 -25.39 15.78
C SER A 132 -14.25 -26.90 16.09
N ASP A 133 -13.89 -27.32 17.30
CA ASP A 133 -13.82 -28.74 17.71
C ASP A 133 -15.21 -29.34 18.03
N GLU A 134 -16.18 -28.56 18.54
CA GLU A 134 -17.55 -29.02 18.88
C GLU A 134 -18.32 -29.68 17.72
N TRP A 135 -17.86 -29.46 16.49
CA TRP A 135 -18.51 -29.97 15.27
C TRP A 135 -18.21 -31.45 15.03
N GLN A 136 -17.14 -32.01 15.64
CA GLN A 136 -16.72 -33.40 15.44
C GLN A 136 -17.53 -34.41 16.27
N GLU A 137 -18.04 -34.04 17.46
CA GLU A 137 -18.84 -34.96 18.30
C GLU A 137 -20.17 -35.41 17.65
N LYS A 138 -20.64 -34.70 16.61
CA LYS A 138 -21.88 -35.03 15.89
C LYS A 138 -21.69 -35.98 14.70
N ILE A 139 -20.47 -36.22 14.24
CA ILE A 139 -20.17 -37.08 13.07
C ILE A 139 -19.36 -38.30 13.53
N ASN A 140 -20.00 -39.17 14.31
CA ASN A 140 -19.36 -40.38 14.83
C ASN A 140 -19.29 -41.49 13.77
N GLY A 141 -18.16 -41.54 13.05
CA GLY A 141 -17.73 -42.66 12.21
C GLY A 141 -16.22 -42.58 12.00
N GLY A 142 -15.46 -43.61 12.40
CA GLY A 142 -14.00 -43.60 12.30
C GLY A 142 -13.49 -43.46 10.86
N PRO A 143 -12.22 -43.02 10.65
CA PRO A 143 -11.73 -42.56 9.36
C PRO A 143 -11.83 -43.65 8.28
N ILE A 144 -12.77 -43.46 7.36
CA ILE A 144 -12.87 -44.22 6.12
C ILE A 144 -11.75 -43.72 5.22
N ARG A 145 -10.67 -44.50 5.09
CA ARG A 145 -9.60 -44.19 4.14
C ARG A 145 -10.18 -44.10 2.72
N SER A 146 -9.96 -42.96 2.08
CA SER A 146 -10.39 -42.79 0.69
C SER A 146 -9.63 -43.73 -0.25
N PRO A 147 -10.27 -44.29 -1.28
CA PRO A 147 -9.56 -44.99 -2.35
C PRO A 147 -8.74 -44.04 -3.24
N LEU A 148 -8.93 -42.71 -3.14
CA LEU A 148 -8.07 -41.69 -3.74
C LEU A 148 -7.12 -41.14 -2.67
N VAL A 149 -5.81 -41.26 -2.91
CA VAL A 149 -4.75 -40.71 -2.03
C VAL A 149 -3.90 -39.76 -2.85
N ILE A 150 -3.48 -38.64 -2.27
CA ILE A 150 -2.51 -37.73 -2.89
C ILE A 150 -1.33 -37.43 -1.97
N ALA A 151 -0.24 -36.93 -2.57
CA ALA A 151 0.90 -36.37 -1.88
C ALA A 151 1.46 -35.18 -2.66
N VAL A 152 2.12 -34.25 -1.97
CA VAL A 152 2.90 -33.16 -2.59
C VAL A 152 4.38 -33.42 -2.33
N THR A 153 5.21 -33.41 -3.36
CA THR A 153 6.65 -33.71 -3.26
C THR A 153 7.50 -32.73 -4.09
N PRO A 154 8.50 -32.06 -3.50
CA PRO A 154 8.79 -32.00 -2.06
C PRO A 154 7.62 -31.36 -1.27
N GLY A 155 7.55 -31.62 0.03
CA GLY A 155 6.55 -31.02 0.93
C GLY A 155 6.82 -29.56 1.29
N GLU A 156 7.89 -28.97 0.75
CA GLU A 156 8.31 -27.59 0.95
C GLU A 156 8.70 -26.98 -0.40
N GLY A 157 8.41 -25.69 -0.63
CA GLY A 157 8.76 -24.99 -1.87
C GLY A 157 9.06 -23.50 -1.68
N ARG A 158 9.81 -22.91 -2.61
CA ARG A 158 10.13 -21.47 -2.68
C ARG A 158 9.69 -20.88 -4.02
N TYR A 159 9.66 -19.54 -4.14
CA TYR A 159 9.27 -18.86 -5.37
C TYR A 159 9.99 -19.42 -6.61
N GLY A 160 9.19 -19.85 -7.60
CA GLY A 160 9.65 -20.43 -8.86
C GLY A 160 9.97 -21.92 -8.81
N ASP A 161 9.89 -22.60 -7.66
CA ASP A 161 9.99 -24.06 -7.58
C ASP A 161 8.77 -24.74 -8.22
N THR A 162 8.94 -26.01 -8.58
CA THR A 162 7.86 -26.85 -9.08
C THR A 162 7.71 -28.05 -8.15
N LEU A 163 6.61 -28.10 -7.41
CA LEU A 163 6.20 -29.25 -6.61
C LEU A 163 5.44 -30.23 -7.50
N GLN A 164 5.51 -31.52 -7.21
CA GLN A 164 4.69 -32.53 -7.86
C GLN A 164 3.53 -32.90 -6.94
N ILE A 165 2.30 -32.62 -7.38
CA ILE A 165 1.10 -33.15 -6.75
C ILE A 165 0.80 -34.48 -7.44
N THR A 166 1.01 -35.59 -6.73
CA THR A 166 0.78 -36.94 -7.26
C THR A 166 -0.41 -37.59 -6.56
N GLY A 167 -1.22 -38.31 -7.33
CA GLY A 167 -2.38 -39.04 -6.83
C GLY A 167 -2.38 -40.50 -7.24
N THR A 168 -3.10 -41.34 -6.49
CA THR A 168 -3.37 -42.74 -6.83
C THR A 168 -4.82 -43.06 -6.47
N HIS A 169 -5.58 -43.62 -7.42
CA HIS A 169 -7.00 -43.94 -7.24
C HIS A 169 -7.25 -45.45 -7.34
N ALA A 170 -7.30 -46.13 -6.20
CA ALA A 170 -7.59 -47.56 -6.11
C ALA A 170 -9.02 -47.88 -6.58
N GLY A 171 -9.16 -48.29 -7.85
CA GLY A 171 -10.45 -48.56 -8.51
C GLY A 171 -10.92 -47.47 -9.47
N GLY A 172 -10.19 -46.36 -9.60
CA GLY A 172 -10.44 -45.34 -10.61
C GLY A 172 -10.25 -45.90 -12.03
N LYS A 173 -11.02 -45.44 -13.02
CA LYS A 173 -10.85 -45.87 -14.41
C LYS A 173 -9.74 -45.06 -15.09
N PRO A 174 -8.80 -45.70 -15.82
CA PRO A 174 -7.88 -44.97 -16.69
C PRO A 174 -8.63 -44.04 -17.66
N GLY A 175 -8.07 -42.86 -17.89
CA GLY A 175 -8.69 -41.78 -18.66
C GLY A 175 -9.80 -41.01 -17.94
N ALA A 176 -10.20 -41.37 -16.72
CA ALA A 176 -11.13 -40.57 -15.93
C ALA A 176 -10.48 -39.24 -15.49
N PRO A 177 -11.25 -38.14 -15.43
CA PRO A 177 -10.74 -36.87 -14.90
C PRO A 177 -10.54 -36.96 -13.38
N VAL A 178 -9.50 -36.26 -12.92
CA VAL A 178 -9.18 -36.00 -11.52
C VAL A 178 -8.90 -34.50 -11.40
N ASP A 179 -9.77 -33.80 -10.68
CA ASP A 179 -9.63 -32.38 -10.40
C ASP A 179 -8.75 -32.18 -9.17
N ILE A 180 -7.70 -31.36 -9.31
CA ILE A 180 -6.73 -31.04 -8.25
C ILE A 180 -6.98 -29.62 -7.78
N TYR A 181 -7.14 -29.47 -6.47
CA TYR A 181 -7.37 -28.20 -5.81
C TYR A 181 -6.18 -27.83 -4.94
N VAL A 182 -5.80 -26.55 -4.94
CA VAL A 182 -4.82 -25.95 -4.02
C VAL A 182 -5.47 -24.76 -3.33
N ASP A 183 -5.44 -24.72 -1.99
CA ASP A 183 -6.22 -23.75 -1.18
C ASP A 183 -7.68 -23.59 -1.66
N SER A 184 -8.33 -24.72 -1.92
CA SER A 184 -9.72 -24.80 -2.42
C SER A 184 -10.00 -24.10 -3.76
N ARG A 185 -8.96 -23.81 -4.55
CA ARG A 185 -9.08 -23.34 -5.93
C ARG A 185 -8.71 -24.47 -6.87
N LEU A 186 -9.52 -24.69 -7.91
CA LEU A 186 -9.20 -25.65 -8.97
C LEU A 186 -7.92 -25.18 -9.66
N GLU A 187 -6.85 -25.96 -9.51
CA GLU A 187 -5.54 -25.70 -10.12
C GLU A 187 -5.45 -26.39 -11.48
N ALA A 188 -5.88 -27.66 -11.55
CA ALA A 188 -5.85 -28.44 -12.78
C ALA A 188 -6.85 -29.59 -12.80
N THR A 189 -7.33 -29.95 -13.98
CA THR A 189 -7.98 -31.24 -14.26
C THR A 189 -6.95 -32.11 -14.99
N VAL A 190 -6.58 -33.25 -14.40
CA VAL A 190 -5.66 -34.23 -14.99
C VAL A 190 -6.39 -35.55 -15.26
N THR A 191 -5.91 -36.35 -16.20
CA THR A 191 -6.45 -37.69 -16.46
C THR A 191 -5.72 -38.75 -15.64
N LEU A 192 -6.46 -39.69 -15.06
CA LEU A 192 -5.88 -40.88 -14.43
C LEU A 192 -5.18 -41.76 -15.48
N GLY A 193 -3.93 -42.15 -15.22
CA GLY A 193 -3.14 -43.03 -16.08
C GLY A 193 -3.59 -44.49 -16.05
N ASP A 194 -3.01 -45.29 -16.94
CA ASP A 194 -3.24 -46.75 -17.01
C ASP A 194 -2.74 -47.49 -15.76
N ASP A 195 -1.85 -46.87 -14.98
CA ASP A 195 -1.35 -47.35 -13.69
C ASP A 195 -2.21 -46.88 -12.48
N HIS A 196 -3.35 -46.25 -12.76
CA HIS A 196 -4.24 -45.62 -11.77
C HIS A 196 -3.61 -44.47 -10.98
N THR A 197 -2.55 -43.83 -11.49
CA THR A 197 -1.95 -42.63 -10.90
C THR A 197 -2.36 -41.36 -11.65
N CYS A 198 -2.17 -40.20 -11.01
CA CYS A 198 -2.16 -38.91 -11.70
C CYS A 198 -1.00 -38.05 -11.16
N SER A 199 -0.57 -37.06 -11.94
CA SER A 199 0.51 -36.16 -11.55
C SER A 199 0.30 -34.78 -12.16
N HIS A 200 0.54 -33.74 -11.36
CA HIS A 200 0.48 -32.35 -11.78
C HIS A 200 1.68 -31.54 -11.25
N PRO A 201 2.45 -30.86 -12.13
CA PRO A 201 3.54 -29.98 -11.74
C PRO A 201 3.00 -28.61 -11.28
N TYR A 202 2.84 -28.43 -9.97
CA TYR A 202 2.43 -27.17 -9.36
C TYR A 202 3.61 -26.19 -9.25
N ARG A 203 3.52 -25.02 -9.89
CA ARG A 203 4.61 -24.02 -9.88
C ARG A 203 4.34 -22.92 -8.85
N VAL A 204 5.20 -22.82 -7.85
CA VAL A 204 5.15 -21.76 -6.83
C VAL A 204 5.37 -20.40 -7.49
N GLY A 205 4.37 -19.52 -7.42
CA GLY A 205 4.36 -18.24 -8.12
C GLY A 205 3.81 -17.11 -7.26
N ARG A 206 2.63 -16.59 -7.64
CA ARG A 206 1.86 -15.62 -6.84
C ARG A 206 1.00 -16.34 -5.81
N VAL A 207 1.65 -16.78 -4.73
CA VAL A 207 1.05 -17.43 -3.56
C VAL A 207 1.66 -16.81 -2.30
N LEU A 208 0.98 -16.86 -1.15
CA LEU A 208 1.57 -16.41 0.11
C LEU A 208 2.62 -17.41 0.61
N ALA A 209 3.41 -17.02 1.61
CA ALA A 209 4.23 -17.96 2.37
C ALA A 209 3.42 -18.56 3.53
N GLY A 210 3.80 -19.76 3.99
CA GLY A 210 3.14 -20.49 5.07
C GLY A 210 2.59 -21.85 4.63
N PRO A 211 1.68 -22.46 5.41
CA PRO A 211 1.09 -23.76 5.08
C PRO A 211 0.03 -23.63 3.98
N HIS A 212 0.07 -24.56 3.04
CA HIS A 212 -0.89 -24.74 1.95
C HIS A 212 -1.47 -26.15 1.99
N LEU A 213 -2.67 -26.29 1.44
CA LEU A 213 -3.34 -27.57 1.29
C LEU A 213 -3.56 -27.90 -0.18
N ALA A 214 -3.45 -29.18 -0.51
CA ALA A 214 -3.93 -29.77 -1.74
C ALA A 214 -4.92 -30.89 -1.44
N TYR A 215 -5.89 -31.09 -2.33
CA TYR A 215 -6.73 -32.29 -2.37
C TYR A 215 -7.14 -32.57 -3.82
N ALA A 216 -7.60 -33.79 -4.09
CA ALA A 216 -8.08 -34.20 -5.41
C ALA A 216 -9.49 -34.79 -5.36
N VAL A 217 -10.19 -34.71 -6.48
CA VAL A 217 -11.57 -35.16 -6.66
C VAL A 217 -11.68 -35.98 -7.94
N ALA A 218 -12.21 -37.19 -7.85
CA ALA A 218 -12.41 -38.09 -8.98
C ALA A 218 -13.88 -38.55 -9.03
N GLY A 219 -14.72 -37.80 -9.75
CA GLY A 219 -16.18 -37.94 -9.64
C GLY A 219 -16.62 -37.53 -8.24
N SER A 220 -17.19 -38.45 -7.46
CA SER A 220 -17.56 -38.23 -6.06
C SER A 220 -16.57 -38.78 -5.04
N THR A 221 -15.42 -39.28 -5.48
CA THR A 221 -14.34 -39.72 -4.58
C THR A 221 -13.40 -38.54 -4.28
N TYR A 222 -13.27 -38.18 -3.00
CA TYR A 222 -12.38 -37.13 -2.50
C TYR A 222 -11.12 -37.73 -1.90
N SER A 223 -9.96 -37.11 -2.10
CA SER A 223 -8.73 -37.54 -1.44
C SER A 223 -8.67 -37.13 0.03
N GLU A 224 -7.79 -37.77 0.79
CA GLU A 224 -7.24 -37.15 2.00
C GLU A 224 -6.49 -35.85 1.62
N VAL A 225 -6.37 -34.92 2.56
CA VAL A 225 -5.73 -33.61 2.35
C VAL A 225 -4.22 -33.76 2.50
N ALA A 226 -3.45 -33.31 1.51
CA ALA A 226 -2.00 -33.19 1.62
C ALA A 226 -1.62 -31.75 1.94
N THR A 227 -0.87 -31.55 3.02
CA THR A 227 -0.28 -30.23 3.37
C THR A 227 1.13 -30.09 2.80
N PHE A 228 1.51 -28.86 2.48
CA PHE A 228 2.88 -28.49 2.07
C PHE A 228 3.17 -27.05 2.48
N GLU A 229 4.44 -26.70 2.70
CA GLU A 229 4.83 -25.37 3.17
C GLU A 229 5.50 -24.55 2.05
N ILE A 230 5.10 -23.30 1.89
CA ILE A 230 5.77 -22.35 0.99
C ILE A 230 6.62 -21.40 1.83
N LEU A 231 7.94 -21.48 1.63
CA LEU A 231 8.93 -20.73 2.40
C LEU A 231 9.23 -19.37 1.77
N THR A 232 9.19 -18.31 2.58
CA THR A 232 9.64 -16.99 2.12
C THR A 232 11.11 -17.00 1.72
N THR A 233 11.46 -16.21 0.71
CA THR A 233 12.82 -16.06 0.19
C THR A 233 13.15 -14.58 -0.01
N ASP A 234 14.38 -14.18 0.31
CA ASP A 234 14.82 -12.80 0.15
C ASP A 234 14.82 -12.35 -1.32
N THR A 235 14.60 -11.04 -1.52
CA THR A 235 14.66 -10.40 -2.83
C THR A 235 15.73 -9.32 -2.86
N ALA A 236 16.27 -9.08 -4.05
CA ALA A 236 17.12 -7.93 -4.35
C ALA A 236 16.48 -7.16 -5.49
N ILE A 237 16.38 -5.83 -5.33
CA ILE A 237 15.89 -4.92 -6.35
C ILE A 237 16.96 -3.89 -6.69
N THR A 238 17.19 -3.68 -7.98
CA THR A 238 18.08 -2.62 -8.48
C THR A 238 17.28 -1.45 -9.03
N LEU A 239 17.88 -0.26 -9.04
CA LEU A 239 17.40 0.92 -9.77
C LEU A 239 18.57 1.49 -10.56
N ALA A 240 18.29 2.01 -11.75
CA ALA A 240 19.21 2.77 -12.58
C ALA A 240 18.41 3.88 -13.27
N LEU A 241 19.00 5.07 -13.31
CA LEU A 241 18.38 6.27 -13.86
C LEU A 241 19.06 6.70 -15.16
N ALA A 242 18.28 7.11 -16.15
CA ALA A 242 18.78 7.74 -17.36
C ALA A 242 17.90 8.94 -17.74
N GLU A 243 18.51 10.10 -18.02
CA GLU A 243 17.83 11.25 -18.60
C GLU A 243 17.31 10.88 -20.00
N VAL A 244 16.00 11.04 -20.22
CA VAL A 244 15.35 10.88 -21.54
C VAL A 244 15.29 12.23 -22.24
N ASN A 245 14.95 13.28 -21.48
CA ASN A 245 15.01 14.68 -21.87
C ASN A 245 15.12 15.54 -20.60
N GLY A 246 15.18 16.87 -20.75
CA GLY A 246 15.41 17.80 -19.64
C GLY A 246 14.37 17.80 -18.51
N THR A 247 13.25 17.08 -18.64
CA THR A 247 12.21 16.91 -17.60
C THR A 247 11.77 15.44 -17.40
N ALA A 248 12.38 14.46 -18.06
CA ALA A 248 11.94 13.07 -18.02
C ALA A 248 13.09 12.08 -17.74
N VAL A 249 12.85 11.14 -16.82
CA VAL A 249 13.81 10.13 -16.39
C VAL A 249 13.26 8.74 -16.66
N ALA A 250 14.03 7.92 -17.39
CA ALA A 250 13.82 6.50 -17.49
C ALA A 250 14.42 5.82 -16.25
N CYS A 251 13.55 5.32 -15.39
CA CYS A 251 13.87 4.44 -14.28
C CYS A 251 13.82 2.99 -14.78
N THR A 252 14.91 2.24 -14.65
CA THR A 252 14.98 0.83 -15.01
C THR A 252 15.59 0.02 -13.87
N GLY A 253 15.23 -1.25 -13.77
CA GLY A 253 15.81 -2.13 -12.76
C GLY A 253 15.32 -3.56 -12.87
N ASN A 254 15.87 -4.43 -12.03
CA ASN A 254 15.50 -5.84 -11.96
C ASN A 254 15.09 -6.19 -10.53
N LEU A 255 14.08 -7.06 -10.39
CA LEU A 255 13.75 -7.74 -9.14
C LEU A 255 14.11 -9.22 -9.26
N THR A 256 14.96 -9.69 -8.34
CA THR A 256 15.43 -11.08 -8.31
C THR A 256 15.27 -11.69 -6.92
N THR A 257 15.25 -13.02 -6.86
CA THR A 257 15.34 -13.82 -5.64
C THR A 257 16.35 -14.95 -5.89
N GLY A 258 17.50 -14.88 -5.19
CA GLY A 258 18.68 -15.66 -5.55
C GLY A 258 19.02 -15.51 -7.05
N ASN A 259 19.03 -16.63 -7.78
CA ASN A 259 19.31 -16.68 -9.23
C ASN A 259 18.05 -16.63 -10.11
N ARG A 260 16.89 -16.24 -9.58
CA ARG A 260 15.60 -16.23 -10.30
C ARG A 260 15.06 -14.81 -10.44
N SER A 261 14.56 -14.50 -11.62
CA SER A 261 13.76 -13.30 -11.88
C SER A 261 12.37 -13.41 -11.26
N VAL A 262 11.89 -12.34 -10.61
CA VAL A 262 10.54 -12.28 -10.06
C VAL A 262 9.64 -11.57 -11.06
N ALA A 263 8.73 -12.30 -11.71
CA ALA A 263 7.87 -11.78 -12.77
C ALA A 263 6.53 -11.24 -12.26
N LEU A 264 5.99 -10.25 -12.99
CA LEU A 264 4.70 -9.58 -12.71
C LEU A 264 4.63 -8.90 -11.33
N ALA A 265 5.76 -8.64 -10.69
CA ALA A 265 5.80 -8.01 -9.38
C ALA A 265 5.54 -6.49 -9.48
N PRO A 266 4.62 -5.93 -8.69
CA PRO A 266 4.40 -4.49 -8.63
C PRO A 266 5.58 -3.82 -7.91
N ILE A 267 6.16 -2.81 -8.55
CA ILE A 267 7.26 -2.00 -8.04
C ILE A 267 6.77 -0.58 -7.82
N LEU A 268 7.09 0.01 -6.68
CA LEU A 268 6.91 1.43 -6.43
C LEU A 268 8.26 2.13 -6.65
N ILE A 269 8.25 3.29 -7.31
CA ILE A 269 9.41 4.16 -7.41
C ILE A 269 9.05 5.43 -6.66
N ARG A 270 9.75 5.69 -5.56
CA ARG A 270 9.58 6.87 -4.71
C ARG A 270 10.62 7.91 -5.07
N VAL A 271 10.18 9.15 -5.16
CA VAL A 271 11.02 10.34 -5.29
C VAL A 271 11.07 11.06 -3.94
N SER A 272 12.17 11.73 -3.63
CA SER A 272 12.38 12.46 -2.36
C SER A 272 11.34 13.56 -2.06
N ASP A 273 10.66 14.10 -3.08
CA ASP A 273 9.56 15.06 -2.94
C ASP A 273 8.21 14.42 -2.50
N GLY A 274 8.18 13.09 -2.37
CA GLY A 274 6.98 12.32 -2.02
C GLY A 274 6.21 11.76 -3.23
N THR A 275 6.62 12.07 -4.47
CA THR A 275 6.05 11.50 -5.68
C THR A 275 6.23 9.98 -5.71
N ILE A 276 5.18 9.26 -6.08
CA ILE A 276 5.19 7.79 -6.21
C ILE A 276 4.75 7.41 -7.63
N ALA A 277 5.63 6.73 -8.36
CA ALA A 277 5.30 6.10 -9.63
C ALA A 277 5.18 4.58 -9.46
N THR A 278 4.29 3.95 -10.22
CA THR A 278 4.12 2.49 -10.24
C THR A 278 4.68 1.88 -11.53
N ALA A 279 5.33 0.74 -11.38
CA ALA A 279 5.77 -0.14 -12.46
C ALA A 279 5.41 -1.59 -12.15
N GLU A 280 5.52 -2.48 -13.13
CA GLU A 280 5.43 -3.92 -12.95
C GLU A 280 6.63 -4.57 -13.65
N THR A 281 7.16 -5.66 -13.09
CA THR A 281 8.24 -6.43 -13.74
C THR A 281 7.71 -7.33 -14.84
N ASP A 282 8.46 -7.42 -15.93
CA ASP A 282 8.18 -8.34 -17.03
C ASP A 282 8.50 -9.81 -16.66
N ARG A 283 8.43 -10.70 -17.64
CA ARG A 283 8.75 -12.13 -17.44
C ARG A 283 10.22 -12.41 -17.10
N ASN A 284 11.12 -11.44 -17.33
CA ASN A 284 12.53 -11.50 -17.00
C ASN A 284 12.86 -10.81 -15.67
N GLY A 285 11.85 -10.32 -14.94
CA GLY A 285 12.02 -9.59 -13.69
C GLY A 285 12.47 -8.14 -13.88
N THR A 286 12.51 -7.64 -15.12
CA THR A 286 12.91 -6.27 -15.45
C THR A 286 11.70 -5.36 -15.40
N TYR A 287 11.81 -4.22 -14.73
CA TYR A 287 10.82 -3.14 -14.79
C TYR A 287 11.40 -1.90 -15.46
N LYS A 288 10.53 -1.14 -16.13
CA LYS A 288 10.85 0.17 -16.71
C LYS A 288 9.70 1.15 -16.48
N LYS A 289 10.02 2.36 -16.07
CA LYS A 289 9.08 3.48 -15.95
C LYS A 289 9.74 4.76 -16.46
N GLU A 290 8.97 5.58 -17.16
CA GLU A 290 9.35 6.97 -17.42
C GLU A 290 8.59 7.85 -16.44
N ILE A 291 9.30 8.77 -15.77
CA ILE A 291 8.74 9.69 -14.78
C ILE A 291 9.13 11.11 -15.21
N THR A 292 8.15 12.01 -15.28
CA THR A 292 8.39 13.44 -15.49
C THR A 292 8.65 14.10 -14.15
N LEU A 293 9.75 14.84 -14.04
CA LEU A 293 10.20 15.53 -12.84
C LEU A 293 10.60 16.97 -13.22
N PRO A 294 10.43 17.95 -12.31
CA PRO A 294 10.85 19.33 -12.57
C PRO A 294 12.38 19.44 -12.69
N ALA A 295 12.87 20.55 -13.24
CA ALA A 295 14.30 20.84 -13.24
C ALA A 295 14.86 20.89 -11.80
N GLY A 296 16.06 20.35 -11.60
CA GLY A 296 16.67 20.22 -10.27
C GLY A 296 17.26 18.83 -10.02
N GLU A 297 17.72 18.64 -8.79
CA GLU A 297 18.27 17.37 -8.29
C GLU A 297 17.16 16.55 -7.63
N HIS A 298 17.09 15.26 -7.98
CA HIS A 298 16.09 14.32 -7.49
C HIS A 298 16.75 13.04 -7.02
N THR A 299 16.37 12.56 -5.84
CA THR A 299 16.77 11.25 -5.33
C THR A 299 15.60 10.29 -5.45
N LEU A 300 15.84 9.13 -6.05
CA LEU A 300 14.85 8.11 -6.34
C LEU A 300 15.24 6.76 -5.73
N ARG A 301 14.25 5.98 -5.32
CA ARG A 301 14.40 4.60 -4.80
C ARG A 301 13.26 3.72 -5.28
N ALA A 302 13.58 2.46 -5.59
CA ALA A 302 12.58 1.45 -5.92
C ALA A 302 12.26 0.58 -4.69
N GLU A 303 10.99 0.30 -4.47
CA GLU A 303 10.46 -0.46 -3.34
C GLU A 303 9.60 -1.63 -3.87
N PHE A 304 9.84 -2.83 -3.35
CA PHE A 304 9.01 -4.02 -3.55
C PHE A 304 8.43 -4.48 -2.21
N HIS A 305 7.11 -4.63 -2.14
CA HIS A 305 6.39 -4.96 -0.90
C HIS A 305 5.80 -6.39 -0.87
N ALA A 306 6.21 -7.28 -1.77
CA ALA A 306 5.86 -8.71 -1.79
C ALA A 306 4.35 -9.09 -1.72
N ALA A 307 3.44 -8.17 -2.03
CA ALA A 307 2.00 -8.42 -1.97
C ALA A 307 1.58 -9.57 -2.89
N GLY A 308 1.19 -10.72 -2.29
CA GLY A 308 0.78 -11.92 -3.02
C GLY A 308 1.93 -12.80 -3.53
N TYR A 309 3.14 -12.65 -2.99
CA TYR A 309 4.32 -13.46 -3.30
C TYR A 309 4.89 -14.11 -2.02
N PRO A 310 5.56 -15.27 -2.11
CA PRO A 310 6.24 -15.92 -0.99
C PRO A 310 7.67 -15.40 -0.91
N LEU A 311 7.79 -14.08 -0.77
CA LEU A 311 9.03 -13.32 -0.91
C LEU A 311 9.10 -12.25 0.17
N ASN A 312 10.32 -11.89 0.58
CA ASN A 312 10.49 -10.73 1.45
C ASN A 312 10.50 -9.43 0.63
N ALA A 313 10.00 -8.36 1.23
CA ALA A 313 10.11 -7.01 0.71
C ALA A 313 11.59 -6.59 0.55
N SER A 314 11.88 -5.71 -0.41
CA SER A 314 13.21 -5.14 -0.63
C SER A 314 13.15 -3.73 -1.18
N GLU A 315 14.24 -2.99 -1.01
CA GLU A 315 14.41 -1.63 -1.51
C GLU A 315 15.75 -1.53 -2.25
N SER A 316 15.82 -0.66 -3.26
CA SER A 316 17.07 -0.40 -3.99
C SER A 316 17.96 0.56 -3.19
N ALA A 317 19.22 0.66 -3.61
CA ALA A 317 20.00 1.86 -3.31
C ALA A 317 19.25 3.12 -3.80
N GLU A 318 19.51 4.25 -3.15
CA GLU A 318 19.04 5.55 -3.62
C GLU A 318 19.94 6.02 -4.77
N GLU A 319 19.31 6.45 -5.86
CA GLU A 319 19.98 6.96 -7.07
C GLU A 319 19.60 8.42 -7.27
N THR A 320 20.59 9.27 -7.55
CA THR A 320 20.38 10.71 -7.72
C THR A 320 20.59 11.13 -9.16
N ILE A 321 19.70 11.98 -9.68
CA ILE A 321 19.79 12.54 -11.04
C ILE A 321 19.52 14.05 -11.01
N HIS A 322 20.22 14.79 -11.87
CA HIS A 322 20.07 16.24 -11.99
C HIS A 322 19.53 16.62 -13.38
N LEU A 323 18.31 17.13 -13.41
CA LEU A 323 17.59 17.53 -14.61
C LEU A 323 17.75 19.02 -14.90
N ARG A 324 18.12 19.35 -16.14
CA ARG A 324 18.42 20.73 -16.57
C ARG A 324 17.19 21.59 -16.85
N GLY A 325 16.01 20.96 -17.00
CA GLY A 325 14.81 21.61 -17.54
C GLY A 325 14.85 21.77 -19.06
N GLU A 326 13.68 21.91 -19.68
CA GLU A 326 13.59 22.45 -21.03
C GLU A 326 13.84 23.97 -20.96
N GLY A 327 14.91 24.43 -21.61
CA GLY A 327 15.30 25.85 -21.56
C GLY A 327 14.21 26.76 -22.13
N LEU A 328 13.75 27.71 -21.31
CA LEU A 328 12.81 28.75 -21.73
C LEU A 328 13.32 29.46 -23.00
N SER A 329 12.54 29.39 -24.08
CA SER A 329 12.82 30.12 -25.30
C SER A 329 12.92 31.63 -25.01
N PRO A 330 13.96 32.34 -25.45
CA PRO A 330 14.18 33.76 -25.13
C PRO A 330 13.24 34.72 -25.88
N LEU A 331 12.33 34.22 -26.73
CA LEU A 331 11.41 35.02 -27.53
C LEU A 331 10.49 36.01 -26.76
N PRO A 332 9.94 35.70 -25.55
CA PRO A 332 9.08 36.67 -24.85
C PRO A 332 9.87 37.87 -24.31
N PHE A 333 11.15 37.70 -23.98
CA PHE A 333 12.03 38.81 -23.57
C PHE A 333 12.30 39.79 -24.73
N VAL A 334 12.45 39.27 -25.96
CA VAL A 334 12.60 40.11 -27.17
C VAL A 334 11.31 40.90 -27.45
N ALA A 335 10.14 40.28 -27.25
CA ALA A 335 8.85 40.96 -27.41
C ALA A 335 8.65 42.08 -26.36
N ALA A 336 9.03 41.84 -25.10
CA ALA A 336 8.95 42.85 -24.04
C ALA A 336 9.86 44.06 -24.31
N LEU A 337 11.09 43.83 -24.79
CA LEU A 337 12.01 44.91 -25.18
C LEU A 337 11.51 45.72 -26.38
N ALA A 338 10.85 45.08 -27.35
CA ALA A 338 10.23 45.79 -28.48
C ALA A 338 9.06 46.70 -28.04
N ALA A 339 8.25 46.27 -27.06
CA ALA A 339 7.15 47.06 -26.53
C ALA A 339 7.61 48.34 -25.81
N LEU A 340 8.75 48.27 -25.09
CA LEU A 340 9.34 49.43 -24.39
C LEU A 340 9.87 50.51 -25.35
N ILE A 341 10.31 50.15 -26.56
CA ILE A 341 10.73 51.13 -27.57
C ILE A 341 9.52 51.81 -28.23
N GLY A 342 8.40 51.10 -28.38
CA GLY A 342 7.17 51.64 -28.97
C GLY A 342 6.46 52.72 -28.13
N SER A 343 6.46 52.56 -26.80
CA SER A 343 5.74 53.48 -25.88
C SER A 343 6.36 54.88 -25.81
N GLY A 344 7.69 54.98 -25.88
CA GLY A 344 8.40 56.26 -25.82
C GLY A 344 8.11 57.22 -26.99
N TRP A 345 7.83 56.68 -28.19
CA TRP A 345 7.50 57.50 -29.37
C TRP A 345 6.09 58.11 -29.29
N TYR A 346 5.15 57.39 -28.68
CA TYR A 346 3.75 57.82 -28.58
C TYR A 346 3.56 58.99 -27.59
N LEU A 347 4.24 58.97 -26.45
CA LEU A 347 4.11 60.00 -25.42
C LEU A 347 4.72 61.36 -25.82
N ARG A 348 5.85 61.36 -26.54
CA ARG A 348 6.53 62.60 -26.95
C ARG A 348 5.70 63.48 -27.90
N ARG A 349 4.71 62.91 -28.60
CA ARG A 349 3.84 63.65 -29.53
C ARG A 349 2.69 64.41 -28.85
N ARG A 350 2.42 64.15 -27.56
CA ARG A 350 1.27 64.74 -26.85
C ARG A 350 1.62 65.96 -25.97
N ALA A 351 2.90 66.15 -25.64
CA ALA A 351 3.36 67.20 -24.72
C ALA A 351 3.51 68.62 -25.33
N SER A 352 3.34 68.79 -26.65
CA SER A 352 3.49 70.09 -27.33
C SER A 352 2.18 70.85 -27.53
N ARG A 353 1.15 70.58 -26.72
CA ARG A 353 -0.15 71.27 -26.84
C ARG A 353 -0.89 71.32 -25.49
N GLN A 354 -0.57 72.33 -24.68
CA GLN A 354 -1.49 73.34 -24.09
C GLN A 354 -0.81 74.05 -22.90
N GLU A 355 -1.08 75.35 -22.76
CA GLU A 355 -0.33 76.31 -21.93
C GLU A 355 -1.03 76.63 -20.58
N GLU A 356 -0.24 77.23 -19.67
CA GLU A 356 -0.61 78.15 -18.58
C GLU A 356 -1.69 77.76 -17.52
N TYR A 357 -1.25 77.56 -16.26
CA TYR A 357 -1.51 78.54 -15.17
C TYR A 357 -0.61 78.30 -13.92
N THR A 358 -0.52 79.30 -13.04
CA THR A 358 0.32 79.39 -11.81
C THR A 358 -0.54 79.38 -10.51
N ASP A 359 -0.05 79.32 -9.27
CA ASP A 359 1.30 79.55 -8.72
C ASP A 359 1.67 78.47 -7.63
N PRO A 360 2.25 78.68 -6.40
CA PRO A 360 3.13 77.65 -5.80
C PRO A 360 2.78 77.22 -4.34
N SER A 361 3.75 76.56 -3.67
CA SER A 361 3.95 76.46 -2.20
C SER A 361 3.54 75.14 -1.48
N HIS A 362 4.46 74.17 -1.38
CA HIS A 362 5.10 73.79 -0.11
C HIS A 362 6.15 72.67 -0.27
N GLU A 363 7.33 72.90 0.32
CA GLU A 363 8.26 71.90 0.85
C GLU A 363 8.34 72.11 2.39
N PRO A 364 8.92 71.19 3.19
CA PRO A 364 9.13 69.75 3.01
C PRO A 364 8.57 68.93 4.21
N GLY A 365 8.64 67.60 4.18
CA GLY A 365 8.10 66.74 5.26
C GLY A 365 8.68 65.33 5.35
N ILE A 366 9.86 65.24 5.97
CA ILE A 366 10.45 64.14 6.79
C ILE A 366 9.79 62.74 6.71
N GLU A 367 10.61 61.73 6.38
CA GLU A 367 10.32 60.29 6.50
C GLU A 367 10.03 59.83 7.95
N PRO A 368 9.15 58.85 8.12
CA PRO A 368 9.27 57.83 9.17
C PRO A 368 9.73 56.49 8.56
N GLU A 369 10.50 55.74 9.35
CA GLU A 369 11.02 54.41 9.01
C GLU A 369 9.88 53.41 8.71
N GLU A 370 9.99 52.63 7.62
CA GLU A 370 9.06 51.53 7.36
C GLU A 370 9.34 50.37 8.32
N GLU A 371 8.41 50.14 9.25
CA GLU A 371 8.31 48.87 9.97
C GLU A 371 8.14 47.71 8.97
N ALA A 372 8.85 46.61 9.19
CA ALA A 372 8.85 45.47 8.28
C ALA A 372 7.46 44.84 8.17
N ARG A 373 6.75 45.11 7.06
CA ARG A 373 5.51 44.42 6.71
C ARG A 373 5.80 42.98 6.32
N GLU A 374 5.08 42.07 6.97
CA GLU A 374 5.07 40.64 6.64
C GLU A 374 4.69 40.43 5.16
N GLU A 375 5.33 39.44 4.52
CA GLU A 375 5.18 39.21 3.07
C GLU A 375 3.74 38.84 2.71
N ALA A 376 3.05 39.74 2.00
CA ALA A 376 1.70 39.51 1.54
C ALA A 376 1.67 38.36 0.51
N VAL A 377 1.04 37.25 0.87
CA VAL A 377 0.87 36.09 -0.04
C VAL A 377 0.12 36.53 -1.29
N SER A 378 0.78 36.38 -2.45
CA SER A 378 0.19 36.57 -3.76
C SER A 378 -0.32 35.25 -4.31
N ILE A 379 -1.58 35.25 -4.74
CA ILE A 379 -2.24 34.11 -5.40
C ILE A 379 -2.38 34.32 -6.91
N GLU A 380 -1.80 35.40 -7.46
CA GLU A 380 -1.98 35.80 -8.85
C GLU A 380 -1.34 34.77 -9.80
N GLY A 381 -2.14 34.23 -10.72
CA GLY A 381 -1.71 33.21 -11.69
C GLY A 381 -1.71 31.76 -11.20
N LEU A 382 -2.02 31.50 -9.92
CA LEU A 382 -2.14 30.13 -9.41
C LEU A 382 -3.45 29.46 -9.85
N PRO A 383 -3.45 28.14 -10.14
CA PRO A 383 -4.67 27.34 -10.24
C PRO A 383 -5.54 27.47 -8.98
N PRO A 384 -6.89 27.47 -9.08
CA PRO A 384 -7.77 27.76 -7.93
C PRO A 384 -7.52 26.93 -6.66
N ARG A 385 -7.10 25.67 -6.79
CA ARG A 385 -6.77 24.81 -5.63
C ARG A 385 -5.42 25.13 -5.01
N GLU A 386 -4.46 25.57 -5.81
CA GLU A 386 -3.13 26.00 -5.35
C GLU A 386 -3.23 27.37 -4.67
N ALA A 387 -4.05 28.28 -5.21
CA ALA A 387 -4.43 29.52 -4.54
C ALA A 387 -5.04 29.24 -3.15
N ALA A 388 -6.07 28.39 -3.05
CA ALA A 388 -6.67 28.01 -1.77
C ALA A 388 -5.66 27.34 -0.79
N THR A 389 -4.70 26.59 -1.32
CA THR A 389 -3.62 25.97 -0.53
C THR A 389 -2.66 27.02 0.04
N ALA A 390 -2.22 27.98 -0.79
CA ALA A 390 -1.38 29.09 -0.35
C ALA A 390 -2.07 29.93 0.73
N LEU A 391 -3.36 30.22 0.57
CA LEU A 391 -4.18 30.95 1.56
C LEU A 391 -4.33 30.17 2.87
N PHE A 392 -4.48 28.84 2.82
CA PHE A 392 -4.49 28.02 4.03
C PHE A 392 -3.15 28.08 4.78
N HIS A 393 -2.02 27.98 4.08
CA HIS A 393 -0.71 28.11 4.72
C HIS A 393 -0.50 29.52 5.31
N ALA A 394 -0.95 30.57 4.60
CA ALA A 394 -0.91 31.96 5.08
C ALA A 394 -1.69 32.14 6.39
N LEU A 395 -2.96 31.70 6.43
CA LEU A 395 -3.78 31.79 7.65
C LEU A 395 -3.21 30.93 8.78
N ARG A 396 -2.71 29.73 8.46
CA ARG A 396 -2.11 28.82 9.45
C ARG A 396 -0.86 29.43 10.10
N ALA A 397 -0.01 30.09 9.32
CA ALA A 397 1.16 30.81 9.81
C ALA A 397 0.76 32.03 10.65
N ARG A 398 -0.21 32.85 10.19
CA ARG A 398 -0.73 34.01 10.94
C ARG A 398 -1.32 33.64 12.30
N LEU A 399 -1.83 32.42 12.45
CA LEU A 399 -2.41 31.89 13.69
C LEU A 399 -1.42 31.05 14.54
N ASP A 400 -0.14 30.98 14.17
CA ASP A 400 0.91 30.17 14.82
C ASP A 400 0.53 28.69 15.01
N ILE A 401 -0.18 28.12 14.03
CA ILE A 401 -0.64 26.72 14.08
C ILE A 401 0.40 25.80 13.45
N ALA A 402 0.91 24.86 14.24
CA ALA A 402 1.96 23.93 13.81
C ALA A 402 1.66 23.17 12.50
N GLU A 403 2.69 22.95 11.69
CA GLU A 403 2.54 22.47 10.31
C GLU A 403 1.93 21.07 10.15
N THR A 404 2.01 20.27 11.21
CA THR A 404 1.49 18.89 11.28
C THR A 404 -0.02 18.82 11.49
N LYS A 405 -0.71 19.95 11.70
CA LYS A 405 -2.15 20.01 11.94
C LYS A 405 -2.95 19.93 10.63
N THR A 406 -3.93 19.03 10.60
CA THR A 406 -4.89 18.93 9.50
C THR A 406 -5.87 20.11 9.54
N PRO A 407 -6.58 20.45 8.44
CA PRO A 407 -7.61 21.50 8.47
C PRO A 407 -8.64 21.30 9.59
N ARG A 408 -9.06 20.04 9.82
CA ARG A 408 -9.95 19.65 10.92
C ARG A 408 -9.38 19.90 12.31
N ASP A 409 -8.07 19.85 12.48
CA ASP A 409 -7.41 20.19 13.74
C ASP A 409 -7.27 21.71 13.87
N CYS A 410 -6.95 22.42 12.78
CA CYS A 410 -6.94 23.88 12.75
C CYS A 410 -8.30 24.46 13.14
N ALA A 411 -9.42 23.89 12.64
CA ALA A 411 -10.78 24.27 13.03
C ALA A 411 -11.09 24.12 14.53
N LYS A 412 -10.45 23.15 15.21
CA LYS A 412 -10.58 22.97 16.67
C LYS A 412 -9.66 23.92 17.45
N ILE A 413 -8.49 24.23 16.92
CA ILE A 413 -7.49 25.12 17.54
C ILE A 413 -7.94 26.58 17.44
N ALA A 414 -8.51 26.98 16.31
CA ALA A 414 -9.01 28.33 16.05
C ALA A 414 -10.48 28.29 15.55
N PRO A 415 -11.48 28.08 16.44
CA PRO A 415 -12.88 27.95 16.06
C PRO A 415 -13.48 29.16 15.32
N ALA A 416 -12.92 30.36 15.57
CA ALA A 416 -13.27 31.61 14.88
C ALA A 416 -12.87 31.65 13.39
N TYR A 417 -12.22 30.60 12.89
CA TYR A 417 -11.86 30.41 11.48
C TYR A 417 -12.32 29.03 10.97
N SER A 418 -13.22 28.37 11.70
CA SER A 418 -13.70 27.00 11.39
C SER A 418 -14.27 26.90 9.98
N ARG A 419 -15.07 27.87 9.55
CA ARG A 419 -15.65 27.95 8.19
C ARG A 419 -14.58 27.96 7.10
N PHE A 420 -13.48 28.67 7.31
CA PHE A 420 -12.34 28.69 6.38
C PHE A 420 -11.69 27.31 6.29
N PHE A 421 -11.40 26.69 7.45
CA PHE A 421 -10.73 25.40 7.50
C PHE A 421 -11.59 24.26 6.95
N GLU A 422 -12.90 24.25 7.22
CA GLU A 422 -13.86 23.31 6.65
C GLU A 422 -13.98 23.48 5.12
N ARG A 423 -14.03 24.72 4.63
CA ARG A 423 -14.05 24.97 3.18
C ARG A 423 -12.79 24.47 2.49
N TYR A 424 -11.62 24.72 3.08
CA TYR A 424 -10.36 24.20 2.58
C TYR A 424 -10.28 22.66 2.66
N GLU A 425 -10.86 22.04 3.70
CA GLU A 425 -10.97 20.58 3.82
C GLU A 425 -11.75 19.98 2.63
N MET A 426 -12.87 20.60 2.22
CA MET A 426 -13.63 20.19 1.03
C MET A 426 -12.81 20.33 -0.27
N ILE A 427 -12.12 21.45 -0.45
CA ILE A 427 -11.26 21.69 -1.63
C ILE A 427 -10.13 20.64 -1.69
N ARG A 428 -9.52 20.31 -0.55
CA ARG A 428 -8.37 19.41 -0.46
C ARG A 428 -8.73 17.92 -0.55
N TYR A 429 -9.81 17.48 0.12
CA TYR A 429 -10.12 16.05 0.28
C TYR A 429 -11.37 15.60 -0.47
N ALA A 430 -12.39 16.44 -0.64
CA ALA A 430 -13.54 16.14 -1.52
C ALA A 430 -13.24 16.47 -2.99
N GLY A 431 -12.13 17.17 -3.26
CA GLY A 431 -11.70 17.50 -4.61
C GLY A 431 -12.62 18.53 -5.28
N GLU A 432 -13.15 19.48 -4.51
CA GLU A 432 -13.89 20.62 -5.05
C GLU A 432 -12.97 21.68 -5.66
N THR A 433 -13.48 22.47 -6.59
CA THR A 433 -12.76 23.61 -7.16
C THR A 433 -13.40 24.90 -6.63
N PRO A 434 -12.67 25.75 -5.90
CA PRO A 434 -13.22 26.99 -5.38
C PRO A 434 -13.48 27.98 -6.52
N THR A 435 -14.51 28.81 -6.33
CA THR A 435 -14.84 29.93 -7.20
C THR A 435 -13.99 31.18 -6.90
N ASP A 436 -13.94 32.12 -7.83
CA ASP A 436 -13.22 33.39 -7.66
C ASP A 436 -13.78 34.25 -6.51
N GLU A 437 -15.06 34.06 -6.13
CA GLU A 437 -15.66 34.73 -4.97
C GLU A 437 -15.19 34.09 -3.66
N GLU A 438 -15.12 32.76 -3.60
CA GLU A 438 -14.60 32.03 -2.44
C GLU A 438 -13.10 32.29 -2.23
N LEU A 439 -12.31 32.34 -3.30
CA LEU A 439 -10.89 32.68 -3.20
C LEU A 439 -10.67 34.11 -2.68
N ARG A 440 -11.45 35.09 -3.14
CA ARG A 440 -11.39 36.46 -2.62
C ARG A 440 -11.80 36.56 -1.15
N TRP A 441 -12.80 35.80 -0.72
CA TRP A 441 -13.16 35.70 0.71
C TRP A 441 -12.03 35.04 1.53
N MET A 442 -11.50 33.91 1.07
CA MET A 442 -10.37 33.24 1.73
C MET A 442 -9.12 34.15 1.81
N GLU A 443 -8.86 34.95 0.77
CA GLU A 443 -7.73 35.89 0.71
C GLU A 443 -7.83 36.96 1.80
N LYS A 444 -9.01 37.56 1.98
CA LYS A 444 -9.27 38.51 3.06
C LYS A 444 -9.15 37.90 4.45
N VAL A 445 -9.70 36.71 4.67
CA VAL A 445 -9.63 36.00 5.97
C VAL A 445 -8.17 35.65 6.30
N ALA A 446 -7.39 35.22 5.31
CA ALA A 446 -5.95 34.98 5.45
C ALA A 446 -5.19 36.26 5.81
N ARG A 447 -5.49 37.40 5.17
CA ARG A 447 -4.92 38.72 5.47
C ARG A 447 -5.41 39.36 6.78
N GLY A 448 -6.48 38.85 7.38
CA GLY A 448 -7.08 39.44 8.58
C GLY A 448 -7.95 40.68 8.30
N GLU A 449 -8.42 40.85 7.06
CA GLU A 449 -9.20 42.03 6.64
C GLU A 449 -10.70 41.94 7.04
N ASP A 450 -11.21 40.75 7.37
CA ASP A 450 -12.61 40.50 7.77
C ASP A 450 -12.67 39.62 9.06
N GLU A 451 -12.27 40.14 10.23
CA GLU A 451 -12.36 39.43 11.54
C GLU A 451 -13.80 39.24 12.07
N HIS A 452 -14.83 39.56 11.27
CA HIS A 452 -16.25 39.49 11.67
C HIS A 452 -17.14 38.62 10.75
N GLU A 453 -16.58 37.93 9.74
CA GLU A 453 -17.30 36.92 8.93
C GLU A 453 -16.53 35.59 8.72
N ALA A 454 -15.55 35.31 9.58
CA ALA A 454 -14.69 34.12 9.57
C ALA A 454 -15.33 32.86 10.19
#